data_AF-A0A940VGY5-F1
#
_entry.id   AF-A0A940VGY5-F1
#
_cell.length_a   1.000
_cell.length_b   1.000
_cell.length_c   1.000
_cell.angle_alpha   90.00
_cell.angle_beta   90.00
_cell.angle_gamma   90.00
#
_symmetry.space_group_name_H-M   'P 1'
#
loop_
_entity.id
_entity.type
_entity.pdbx_description
1 polymer ?
#
loop_
_entity_poly.entity_id
_entity_poly.type
_entity_poly.pdbx_seq_one_letter_code
_entity_poly.pdbx_strand_id
1 'polypeptide(L)'
;MQKSKALFNSAIVLYFVIALEFLIMISPFAGFFYAVFNPLLVAADRYPATRWLSAFFLPHMVVPPDGLLKFIRVMGSILLVAGVAVFLVCAIQVYAHKLLKKGAALQGLYTALRHPQYLGLGVAGIGLAILWPRFLVAVLWLVMLFLYYLLAKDEERRMLTAYPDTYAPYMEKTGMVLPRRVERWVLPGSVTGRGAAFVLIAVLVLGGAFALRGYTVKHLTLWADANVVALAVNPDDAAMMDHRLPDALRLPEVRARTTEGKRYLVYFLPANYIMQGLIADTGGEWRLYKQHHTISMITDWILHPFGHLTEGHTMRAAPAAAAHPMAGRMERRLVFVEVSGTAGQQPFDVFGIGVE
;
A
#
# COMPACT_ATOMS: atom_id res chain seq x y z
N MET A 1 13.87 2.56 32.90
CA MET A 1 13.84 1.27 32.17
C MET A 1 12.49 0.97 31.49
N GLN A 2 11.33 1.30 32.08
CA GLN A 2 10.00 0.99 31.51
C GLN A 2 9.58 1.85 30.30
N LYS A 3 9.83 3.16 30.30
CA LYS A 3 9.35 4.06 29.21
C LYS A 3 9.96 3.77 27.83
N SER A 4 11.26 3.43 27.78
CA SER A 4 11.96 3.08 26.54
C SER A 4 11.54 1.72 25.99
N LYS A 5 11.38 0.70 26.85
CA LYS A 5 10.77 -0.59 26.46
C LYS A 5 9.35 -0.41 25.93
N ALA A 6 8.56 0.46 26.57
CA ALA A 6 7.21 0.76 26.10
C ALA A 6 7.23 1.39 24.70
N LEU A 7 8.06 2.41 24.46
CA LEU A 7 8.18 3.06 23.14
C LEU A 7 8.72 2.11 22.04
N PHE A 8 9.71 1.28 22.36
CA PHE A 8 10.23 0.24 21.46
C PHE A 8 9.13 -0.76 21.09
N ASN A 9 8.42 -1.27 22.10
CA ASN A 9 7.30 -2.16 21.88
C ASN A 9 6.19 -1.46 21.09
N SER A 10 5.91 -0.19 21.33
CA SER A 10 4.91 0.58 20.58
C SER A 10 5.30 0.79 19.12
N ALA A 11 6.57 1.07 18.80
CA ALA A 11 7.02 1.24 17.43
C ALA A 11 7.03 -0.09 16.66
N ILE A 12 7.49 -1.17 17.31
CA ILE A 12 7.41 -2.52 16.74
C ILE A 12 5.96 -2.96 16.59
N VAL A 13 5.11 -2.70 17.59
CA VAL A 13 3.68 -2.98 17.49
C VAL A 13 3.06 -2.15 16.38
N LEU A 14 3.45 -0.90 16.18
CA LEU A 14 2.92 -0.07 15.10
C LEU A 14 3.35 -0.61 13.73
N TYR A 15 4.64 -0.92 13.54
CA TYR A 15 5.11 -1.54 12.29
C TYR A 15 4.49 -2.93 12.10
N PHE A 16 4.38 -3.72 13.16
CA PHE A 16 3.69 -4.99 13.14
C PHE A 16 2.23 -4.78 12.79
N VAL A 17 1.52 -3.78 13.31
CA VAL A 17 0.12 -3.47 12.96
C VAL A 17 0.02 -3.03 11.51
N ILE A 18 0.94 -2.21 10.98
CA ILE A 18 0.97 -1.80 9.57
C ILE A 18 1.31 -2.99 8.64
N ALA A 19 2.26 -3.84 9.02
CA ALA A 19 2.65 -5.03 8.27
C ALA A 19 1.64 -6.18 8.43
N LEU A 20 0.96 -6.24 9.57
CA LEU A 20 -0.12 -7.18 9.87
C LEU A 20 -1.39 -6.74 9.18
N GLU A 21 -1.67 -5.43 9.05
CA GLU A 21 -2.70 -4.90 8.16
C GLU A 21 -2.50 -5.48 6.77
N PHE A 22 -1.29 -5.35 6.23
CA PHE A 22 -0.92 -5.92 4.94
C PHE A 22 -1.04 -7.45 4.87
N LEU A 23 -0.50 -8.15 5.87
CA LEU A 23 -0.54 -9.61 5.93
C LEU A 23 -1.98 -10.10 6.01
N ILE A 24 -2.80 -9.47 6.85
CA ILE A 24 -4.20 -9.82 7.06
C ILE A 24 -5.02 -9.49 5.82
N MET A 25 -4.74 -8.37 5.16
CA MET A 25 -5.38 -7.93 3.92
C MET A 25 -5.24 -8.91 2.76
N ILE A 26 -4.08 -9.56 2.64
CA ILE A 26 -3.82 -10.61 1.65
C ILE A 26 -4.17 -12.00 2.25
N SER A 27 -4.61 -12.07 3.50
CA SER A 27 -5.04 -13.31 4.13
C SER A 27 -6.57 -13.49 4.08
N PRO A 28 -7.07 -14.71 4.31
CA PRO A 28 -8.48 -14.97 4.56
C PRO A 28 -9.05 -14.26 5.82
N PHE A 29 -8.24 -13.50 6.57
CA PHE A 29 -8.68 -12.69 7.70
C PHE A 29 -8.94 -11.22 7.34
N ALA A 30 -8.80 -10.82 6.06
CA ALA A 30 -9.07 -9.44 5.62
C ALA A 30 -10.44 -8.95 6.08
N GLY A 31 -11.47 -9.79 6.02
CA GLY A 31 -12.82 -9.45 6.49
C GLY A 31 -12.88 -9.17 8.00
N PHE A 32 -12.08 -9.86 8.82
CA PHE A 32 -12.00 -9.61 10.26
C PHE A 32 -11.25 -8.30 10.57
N PHE A 33 -10.16 -8.04 9.84
CA PHE A 33 -9.43 -6.77 9.98
C PHE A 33 -10.27 -5.58 9.53
N TYR A 34 -10.96 -5.69 8.39
CA TYR A 34 -11.94 -4.71 8.01
C TYR A 34 -13.04 -4.59 9.07
N ALA A 35 -13.55 -5.65 9.68
CA ALA A 35 -14.51 -5.51 10.77
C ALA A 35 -13.98 -4.69 11.97
N VAL A 36 -12.67 -4.78 12.27
CA VAL A 36 -12.02 -4.01 13.35
C VAL A 36 -11.73 -2.55 12.94
N PHE A 37 -11.28 -2.32 11.71
CA PHE A 37 -10.91 -0.98 11.21
C PHE A 37 -12.07 -0.23 10.59
N ASN A 38 -13.12 -0.91 10.12
CA ASN A 38 -14.28 -0.31 9.48
C ASN A 38 -14.98 0.71 10.39
N PRO A 39 -15.18 0.47 11.70
CA PRO A 39 -15.71 1.50 12.59
C PRO A 39 -14.84 2.77 12.61
N LEU A 40 -13.51 2.63 12.60
CA LEU A 40 -12.57 3.76 12.56
C LEU A 40 -12.60 4.48 11.21
N LEU A 41 -12.62 3.72 10.10
CA LEU A 41 -12.67 4.26 8.74
C LEU A 41 -14.00 4.98 8.49
N VAL A 42 -15.12 4.38 8.89
CA VAL A 42 -16.46 4.99 8.83
C VAL A 42 -16.53 6.22 9.72
N ALA A 43 -15.94 6.20 10.92
CA ALA A 43 -15.89 7.39 11.78
C ALA A 43 -15.06 8.53 11.15
N ALA A 44 -13.94 8.21 10.50
CA ALA A 44 -13.13 9.18 9.77
C ALA A 44 -13.85 9.70 8.51
N ASP A 45 -14.69 8.87 7.88
CA ASP A 45 -15.45 9.24 6.68
C ASP A 45 -16.59 10.23 6.96
N ARG A 46 -17.11 10.24 8.19
CA ARG A 46 -18.18 11.18 8.61
C ARG A 46 -17.75 12.65 8.60
N TYR A 47 -16.46 12.93 8.71
CA TYR A 47 -15.96 14.30 8.79
C TYR A 47 -15.20 14.67 7.51
N PRO A 48 -15.56 15.78 6.83
CA PRO A 48 -14.90 16.21 5.59
C PRO A 48 -13.38 16.34 5.71
N ALA A 49 -12.89 16.76 6.89
CA ALA A 49 -11.47 16.97 7.15
C ALA A 49 -10.65 15.67 7.24
N THR A 50 -11.29 14.51 7.48
CA THR A 50 -10.62 13.21 7.68
C THR A 50 -11.00 12.16 6.64
N ARG A 51 -12.01 12.43 5.80
CA ARG A 51 -12.48 11.53 4.73
C ARG A 51 -11.35 11.08 3.79
N TRP A 52 -10.35 11.91 3.55
CA TRP A 52 -9.19 11.54 2.73
C TRP A 52 -8.34 10.39 3.30
N LEU A 53 -8.40 10.12 4.61
CA LEU A 53 -7.61 9.05 5.23
C LEU A 53 -8.01 7.65 4.72
N SER A 54 -9.30 7.44 4.42
CA SER A 54 -9.83 6.17 3.90
C SER A 54 -9.53 5.99 2.40
N ALA A 55 -9.22 7.08 1.69
CA ALA A 55 -9.00 7.06 0.26
C ALA A 55 -7.66 6.41 -0.14
N PHE A 56 -7.61 5.95 -1.39
CA PHE A 56 -6.40 5.41 -2.01
C PHE A 56 -5.70 6.46 -2.89
N PHE A 57 -4.38 6.49 -2.91
CA PHE A 57 -3.61 7.39 -3.77
C PHE A 57 -2.99 6.73 -5.01
N LEU A 58 -3.01 5.39 -5.12
CA LEU A 58 -2.67 4.62 -6.32
C LEU A 58 -3.75 3.57 -6.60
N PRO A 59 -3.83 3.03 -7.82
CA PRO A 59 -4.73 1.93 -8.15
C PRO A 59 -4.41 0.69 -7.32
N HIS A 60 -5.41 0.16 -6.61
CA HIS A 60 -5.31 -1.12 -5.90
C HIS A 60 -6.06 -2.24 -6.62
N MET A 61 -7.20 -1.93 -7.26
CA MET A 61 -8.08 -2.91 -7.91
C MET A 61 -8.06 -2.84 -9.44
N VAL A 62 -7.32 -1.88 -10.01
CA VAL A 62 -7.23 -1.62 -11.44
C VAL A 62 -5.78 -1.81 -11.86
N VAL A 63 -5.56 -2.48 -13.00
CA VAL A 63 -4.22 -2.58 -13.59
C VAL A 63 -3.77 -1.16 -13.94
N PRO A 64 -2.60 -0.68 -13.47
CA PRO A 64 -2.19 0.67 -13.76
C PRO A 64 -2.12 0.91 -15.28
N PRO A 65 -2.77 1.97 -15.79
CA PRO A 65 -2.94 2.17 -17.24
C PRO A 65 -1.66 2.60 -17.94
N ASP A 66 -0.83 3.40 -17.28
CA ASP A 66 0.38 3.96 -17.86
C ASP A 66 1.68 3.37 -17.28
N GLY A 67 2.79 3.63 -17.98
CA GLY A 67 4.12 3.15 -17.60
C GLY A 67 4.64 3.73 -16.29
N LEU A 68 4.29 4.97 -15.94
CA LEU A 68 4.75 5.61 -14.70
C LEU A 68 4.11 4.95 -13.47
N LEU A 69 2.80 4.73 -13.49
CA LEU A 69 2.09 4.06 -12.41
C LEU A 69 2.53 2.60 -12.28
N LYS A 70 2.76 1.91 -13.41
CA LYS A 70 3.35 0.56 -13.40
C LYS A 70 4.73 0.57 -12.75
N PHE A 71 5.60 1.50 -13.14
CA PHE A 71 6.93 1.67 -12.57
C PHE A 71 6.89 1.92 -11.07
N ILE A 72 6.07 2.88 -10.60
CA ILE A 72 5.93 3.19 -9.18
C ILE A 72 5.50 1.95 -8.39
N ARG A 73 4.49 1.21 -8.88
CA ARG A 73 4.00 -0.01 -8.22
C ARG A 73 5.07 -1.10 -8.12
N VAL A 74 5.85 -1.31 -9.19
CA VAL A 74 6.99 -2.27 -9.18
C VAL A 74 8.10 -1.82 -8.24
N MET A 75 8.41 -0.52 -8.19
CA MET A 75 9.34 0.04 -7.21
C MET A 75 8.87 -0.22 -5.78
N GLY A 76 7.56 -0.20 -5.53
CA GLY A 76 6.96 -0.58 -4.25
C GLY A 76 7.40 -1.98 -3.80
N SER A 77 7.27 -2.99 -4.67
CA SER A 77 7.74 -4.36 -4.40
C SER A 77 9.24 -4.43 -4.12
N ILE A 78 10.05 -3.76 -4.94
CA ILE A 78 11.50 -3.77 -4.81
C ILE A 78 11.93 -3.14 -3.49
N LEU A 79 11.36 -1.98 -3.12
CA LEU A 79 11.64 -1.29 -1.86
C LEU A 79 11.23 -2.15 -0.66
N LEU A 80 10.09 -2.82 -0.72
CA LEU A 80 9.64 -3.73 0.33
C LEU A 80 10.67 -4.86 0.54
N VAL A 81 11.01 -5.59 -0.52
CA VAL A 81 11.94 -6.73 -0.44
C VAL A 81 13.33 -6.28 0.00
N ALA A 82 13.85 -5.19 -0.58
CA ALA A 82 15.16 -4.65 -0.22
C ALA A 82 15.21 -4.19 1.25
N GLY A 83 14.18 -3.47 1.72
CA GLY A 83 14.10 -3.01 3.10
C GLY A 83 14.02 -4.16 4.11
N VAL A 84 13.21 -5.18 3.82
CA VAL A 84 13.12 -6.41 4.64
C VAL A 84 14.46 -7.16 4.65
N ALA A 85 15.13 -7.30 3.50
CA ALA A 85 16.42 -7.97 3.42
C ALA A 85 17.48 -7.25 4.27
N VAL A 86 17.57 -5.92 4.19
CA VAL A 86 18.47 -5.12 5.04
C VAL A 86 18.17 -5.33 6.52
N PHE A 87 16.89 -5.28 6.91
CA PHE A 87 16.47 -5.54 8.29
C PHE A 87 16.91 -6.93 8.77
N LEU A 88 16.67 -7.98 7.99
CA LEU A 88 17.02 -9.36 8.34
C LEU A 88 18.54 -9.54 8.48
N VAL A 89 19.33 -9.02 7.55
CA VAL A 89 20.80 -9.07 7.62
C VAL A 89 21.29 -8.40 8.91
N CYS A 90 20.77 -7.22 9.23
CA CYS A 90 21.15 -6.50 10.44
C CYS A 90 20.65 -7.16 11.73
N ALA A 91 19.49 -7.81 11.71
CA ALA A 91 18.97 -8.59 12.83
C ALA A 91 19.87 -9.81 13.10
N ILE A 92 20.15 -10.61 12.06
CA ILE A 92 21.05 -11.76 12.15
C ILE A 92 22.40 -11.33 12.73
N GLN A 93 22.98 -10.24 12.22
CA GLN A 93 24.26 -9.74 12.70
C GLN A 93 24.26 -9.39 14.20
N VAL A 94 23.23 -8.67 14.68
CA VAL A 94 23.12 -8.24 16.09
C VAL A 94 22.88 -9.44 17.01
N TYR A 95 21.95 -10.34 16.64
CA TYR A 95 21.66 -11.52 17.43
C TYR A 95 22.85 -12.49 17.47
N ALA A 96 23.57 -12.67 16.36
CA ALA A 96 24.78 -13.47 16.33
C ALA A 96 25.87 -12.91 17.26
N HIS A 97 26.13 -11.59 17.24
CA HIS A 97 27.12 -10.97 18.14
C HIS A 97 26.74 -11.11 19.62
N LYS A 98 25.45 -10.99 19.92
CA LYS A 98 24.91 -11.18 21.27
C LYS A 98 25.06 -12.62 21.74
N LEU A 99 24.71 -13.60 20.91
CA LEU A 99 24.81 -15.03 21.23
C LEU A 99 26.27 -15.49 21.36
N LEU A 100 27.14 -15.00 20.49
CA LEU A 100 28.58 -15.29 20.52
C LEU A 100 29.35 -14.48 21.56
N LYS A 101 28.66 -13.65 22.38
CA LYS A 101 29.24 -12.76 23.40
C LYS A 101 30.37 -11.86 22.87
N LYS A 102 30.32 -11.46 21.59
CA LYS A 102 31.37 -10.67 20.91
C LYS A 102 31.25 -9.16 21.13
N GLY A 103 30.46 -8.71 22.10
CA GLY A 103 30.22 -7.28 22.35
C GLY A 103 29.35 -6.63 21.26
N ALA A 104 29.51 -5.31 21.08
CA ALA A 104 28.69 -4.53 20.15
C ALA A 104 29.00 -4.84 18.66
N ALA A 105 27.95 -4.96 17.85
CA ALA A 105 28.08 -5.19 16.41
C ALA A 105 28.43 -3.88 15.68
N LEU A 106 29.73 -3.61 15.47
CA LEU A 106 30.22 -2.38 14.83
C LEU A 106 30.73 -2.57 13.39
N GLN A 107 30.58 -3.77 12.83
CA GLN A 107 31.10 -4.14 11.51
C GLN A 107 30.01 -4.14 10.42
N GLY A 108 30.39 -4.26 9.14
CA GLY A 108 29.45 -4.33 8.03
C GLY A 108 28.62 -3.05 7.86
N LEU A 109 27.30 -3.16 7.75
CA LEU A 109 26.39 -2.00 7.58
C LEU A 109 26.50 -0.98 8.71
N TYR A 110 26.85 -1.43 9.93
CA TYR A 110 27.07 -0.55 11.07
C TYR A 110 28.32 0.33 10.93
N THR A 111 29.24 0.04 9.99
CA THR A 111 30.39 0.94 9.74
C THR A 111 30.00 2.23 9.03
N ALA A 112 28.90 2.21 8.26
CA ALA A 112 28.42 3.37 7.51
C ALA A 112 27.43 4.22 8.31
N LEU A 113 26.58 3.58 9.10
CA LEU A 113 25.45 4.21 9.80
C LEU A 113 25.06 3.43 11.06
N ARG A 114 24.53 4.13 12.07
CA ARG A 114 24.32 3.58 13.42
C ARG A 114 23.07 2.71 13.54
N HIS A 115 22.04 3.04 12.76
CA HIS A 115 20.74 2.37 12.82
C HIS A 115 20.28 1.79 11.47
N PRO A 116 21.02 0.82 10.89
CA PRO A 116 20.66 0.22 9.60
C PRO A 116 19.34 -0.56 9.64
N GLN A 117 18.96 -1.09 10.81
CA GLN A 117 17.67 -1.77 11.00
C GLN A 117 16.50 -0.81 10.81
N TYR A 118 16.54 0.38 11.44
CA TYR A 118 15.48 1.39 11.28
C TYR A 118 15.42 1.93 9.86
N LEU A 119 16.56 2.07 9.18
CA LEU A 119 16.58 2.42 7.76
C LEU A 119 15.89 1.34 6.91
N GLY A 120 16.23 0.07 7.12
CA GLY A 120 15.60 -1.06 6.42
C GLY A 120 14.08 -1.11 6.62
N LEU A 121 13.61 -0.95 7.86
CA LEU A 121 12.18 -0.89 8.18
C LEU A 121 11.49 0.36 7.59
N GLY A 122 12.17 1.49 7.58
CA GLY A 122 11.68 2.72 6.93
C GLY A 122 11.48 2.52 5.43
N VAL A 123 12.47 1.94 4.74
CA VAL A 123 12.42 1.63 3.30
C VAL A 123 11.35 0.57 3.00
N ALA A 124 11.27 -0.48 3.81
CA ALA A 124 10.22 -1.49 3.70
C ALA A 124 8.83 -0.86 3.84
N GLY A 125 8.67 0.07 4.78
CA GLY A 125 7.44 0.83 4.99
C GLY A 125 7.05 1.71 3.80
N ILE A 126 8.01 2.29 3.06
CA ILE A 126 7.71 3.01 1.80
C ILE A 126 7.17 2.03 0.76
N GLY A 127 7.86 0.91 0.57
CA GLY A 127 7.42 -0.13 -0.36
C GLY A 127 6.00 -0.59 -0.03
N LEU A 128 5.74 -0.81 1.26
CA LEU A 128 4.44 -1.19 1.77
C LEU A 128 3.36 -0.11 1.56
N ALA A 129 3.69 1.17 1.76
CA ALA A 129 2.76 2.26 1.48
C ALA A 129 2.41 2.36 -0.02
N ILE A 130 3.34 2.05 -0.93
CA ILE A 130 3.06 2.04 -2.39
C ILE A 130 2.20 0.84 -2.79
N LEU A 131 2.51 -0.31 -2.21
CA LEU A 131 1.80 -1.56 -2.41
C LEU A 131 0.37 -1.50 -1.85
N TRP A 132 0.20 -0.88 -0.69
CA TRP A 132 -1.08 -0.63 -0.03
C TRP A 132 -1.36 0.88 0.06
N PRO A 133 -1.78 1.50 -1.06
CA PRO A 133 -1.69 2.95 -1.25
C PRO A 133 -2.82 3.72 -0.59
N ARG A 134 -2.99 3.56 0.72
CA ARG A 134 -3.95 4.32 1.52
C ARG A 134 -3.26 5.49 2.19
N PHE A 135 -3.94 6.63 2.24
CA PHE A 135 -3.44 7.78 2.98
C PHE A 135 -3.22 7.47 4.46
N LEU A 136 -4.09 6.66 5.07
CA LEU A 136 -3.90 6.17 6.44
C LEU A 136 -2.54 5.48 6.62
N VAL A 137 -2.14 4.59 5.70
CA VAL A 137 -0.84 3.89 5.80
C VAL A 137 0.33 4.85 5.67
N ALA A 138 0.24 5.85 4.78
CA ALA A 138 1.26 6.89 4.66
C ALA A 138 1.42 7.70 5.96
N VAL A 139 0.31 8.05 6.62
CA VAL A 139 0.32 8.75 7.91
C VAL A 139 0.90 7.87 9.01
N LEU A 140 0.48 6.61 9.11
CA LEU A 140 1.01 5.66 10.10
C LEU A 140 2.51 5.40 9.90
N TRP A 141 2.97 5.36 8.65
CA TRP A 141 4.38 5.26 8.32
C TRP A 141 5.18 6.50 8.77
N LEU A 142 4.66 7.71 8.58
CA LEU A 142 5.28 8.94 9.11
C LEU A 142 5.37 8.92 10.65
N VAL A 143 4.31 8.49 11.33
CA VAL A 143 4.31 8.33 12.80
C VAL A 143 5.38 7.31 13.22
N MET A 144 5.49 6.19 12.51
CA MET A 144 6.50 5.17 12.77
C MET A 144 7.92 5.73 12.61
N LEU A 145 8.22 6.48 11.54
CA LEU A 145 9.53 7.11 11.36
C LEU A 145 9.88 8.04 12.53
N PHE A 146 8.91 8.80 13.01
CA PHE A 146 9.09 9.67 14.17
C PHE A 146 9.39 8.87 15.45
N LEU A 147 8.66 7.77 15.69
CA LEU A 147 8.93 6.90 16.83
C LEU A 147 10.31 6.24 16.74
N TYR A 148 10.75 5.78 15.57
CA TYR A 148 12.10 5.26 15.36
C TYR A 148 13.18 6.29 15.62
N TYR A 149 12.95 7.55 15.25
CA TYR A 149 13.86 8.64 15.58
C TYR A 149 14.02 8.82 17.10
N LEU A 150 12.91 8.84 17.84
CA LEU A 150 12.94 8.97 19.31
C LEU A 150 13.65 7.78 19.96
N LEU A 151 13.41 6.58 19.44
CA LEU A 151 14.00 5.35 19.92
C LEU A 151 15.51 5.29 19.66
N ALA A 152 15.94 5.63 18.45
CA ALA A 152 17.35 5.70 18.08
C ALA A 152 18.14 6.63 19.03
N LYS A 153 17.55 7.77 19.41
CA LYS A 153 18.16 8.68 20.40
C LYS A 153 18.28 8.09 21.80
N ASP A 154 17.26 7.37 22.26
CA ASP A 154 17.30 6.71 23.57
C ASP A 154 18.36 5.61 23.60
N GLU A 155 18.45 4.82 22.52
CA GLU A 155 19.48 3.79 22.36
C GLU A 155 20.89 4.36 22.34
N GLU A 156 21.11 5.45 21.60
CA GLU A 156 22.40 6.17 21.59
C GLU A 156 22.80 6.63 22.99
N ARG A 157 21.87 7.21 23.75
CA ARG A 157 22.13 7.66 25.12
C ARG A 157 22.53 6.50 26.03
N ARG A 158 21.89 5.35 25.89
CA ARG A 158 22.21 4.15 26.67
C ARG A 158 23.56 3.57 26.28
N MET A 159 23.87 3.54 24.99
CA MET A 159 25.16 3.08 24.48
C MET A 159 26.32 3.97 24.92
N LEU A 160 26.13 5.29 24.94
CA LEU A 160 27.11 6.22 25.53
C LEU A 160 27.35 5.97 27.01
N THR A 161 26.32 5.56 27.76
CA THR A 161 26.44 5.26 29.19
C THR A 161 27.13 3.91 29.43
N ALA A 162 26.83 2.90 28.62
CA ALA A 162 27.35 1.54 28.79
C ALA A 162 28.76 1.33 28.20
N TYR A 163 29.08 2.04 27.11
CA TYR A 163 30.33 1.89 26.36
C TYR A 163 30.89 3.26 25.92
N PRO A 164 31.18 4.18 26.86
CA PRO A 164 31.60 5.55 26.53
C PRO A 164 32.82 5.59 25.61
N ASP A 165 33.88 4.82 25.94
CA ASP A 165 35.17 4.87 25.23
C ASP A 165 35.11 4.28 23.82
N THR A 166 34.14 3.41 23.54
CA THR A 166 33.99 2.78 22.22
C THR A 166 32.93 3.49 21.38
N TYR A 167 31.83 3.92 22.00
CA TYR A 167 30.68 4.45 21.28
C TYR A 167 30.84 5.92 20.90
N ALA A 168 31.48 6.74 21.73
CA ALA A 168 31.70 8.15 21.40
C ALA A 168 32.56 8.34 20.13
N PRO A 169 33.72 7.66 19.97
CA PRO A 169 34.49 7.72 18.71
C PRO A 169 33.74 7.14 17.50
N TYR A 170 32.84 6.19 17.73
CA TYR A 170 32.01 5.60 16.69
C TYR A 170 30.95 6.58 16.17
N MET A 171 30.31 7.35 17.06
CA MET A 171 29.38 8.43 16.68
C MET A 171 30.06 9.54 15.88
N GLU A 172 31.36 9.76 16.07
CA GLU A 172 32.13 10.74 15.30
C GLU A 172 32.37 10.33 13.84
N LYS A 173 32.34 9.03 13.55
CA LYS A 173 32.62 8.50 12.20
C LYS A 173 31.35 8.20 11.41
N THR A 174 30.23 7.94 12.10
CA THR A 174 28.98 7.46 11.50
C THR A 174 27.83 8.44 11.65
N GLY A 175 26.82 8.35 10.79
CA GLY A 175 25.55 9.08 10.94
C GLY A 175 24.50 8.21 11.64
N MET A 176 23.36 8.79 12.03
CA MET A 176 22.29 8.08 12.72
C MET A 176 21.57 7.10 11.78
N VAL A 177 20.97 7.64 10.70
CA VAL A 177 20.18 6.86 9.73
C VAL A 177 20.77 6.93 8.32
N LEU A 178 21.43 8.03 7.98
CA LEU A 178 22.13 8.23 6.71
C LEU A 178 23.64 8.34 6.94
N PRO A 179 24.49 8.16 5.92
CA PRO A 179 25.91 8.43 6.03
C PRO A 179 26.16 9.87 6.53
N ARG A 180 27.11 10.05 7.45
CA ARG A 180 27.34 11.30 8.19
C ARG A 180 27.49 12.56 7.33
N ARG A 181 28.03 12.43 6.10
CA ARG A 181 28.18 13.55 5.16
C ARG A 181 26.82 13.98 4.58
N VAL A 182 26.01 13.02 4.19
CA VAL A 182 24.66 13.25 3.65
C VAL A 182 23.74 13.76 4.76
N GLU A 183 23.80 13.15 5.94
CA GLU A 183 22.95 13.54 7.05
C GLU A 183 23.18 14.98 7.50
N ARG A 184 24.43 15.46 7.53
CA ARG A 184 24.75 16.86 7.84
C ARG A 184 24.24 17.85 6.78
N TRP A 185 24.11 17.42 5.54
CA TRP A 185 23.60 18.26 4.47
C TRP A 185 22.07 18.33 4.48
N VAL A 186 21.42 17.21 4.84
CA VAL A 186 19.96 17.07 4.81
C VAL A 186 19.29 17.51 6.12
N LEU A 187 19.88 17.17 7.28
CA LEU A 187 19.28 17.41 8.59
C LEU A 187 20.00 18.52 9.36
N PRO A 188 19.30 19.59 9.76
CA PRO A 188 19.87 20.64 10.58
C PRO A 188 20.36 20.11 11.95
N GLY A 189 21.36 20.78 12.53
CA GLY A 189 21.87 20.45 13.86
C GLY A 189 20.91 20.78 15.02
N SER A 190 20.05 21.79 14.84
CA SER A 190 19.12 22.26 15.87
C SER A 190 17.88 21.37 16.00
N VAL A 191 17.31 21.31 17.21
CA VAL A 191 16.05 20.56 17.46
C VAL A 191 14.91 21.12 16.61
N THR A 192 14.80 22.44 16.52
CA THR A 192 13.81 23.13 15.68
C THR A 192 14.00 22.81 14.19
N GLY A 193 15.25 22.81 13.71
CA GLY A 193 15.54 22.49 12.31
C GLY A 193 15.24 21.03 11.97
N ARG A 194 15.46 20.09 12.89
CA ARG A 194 15.06 18.68 12.71
C ARG A 194 13.54 18.50 12.71
N GLY A 195 12.83 19.25 13.55
CA GLY A 195 11.37 19.31 13.53
C GLY A 195 10.85 19.84 12.20
N ALA A 196 11.41 20.94 11.71
CA ALA A 196 11.07 21.50 10.40
C ALA A 196 11.37 20.54 9.25
N ALA A 197 12.50 19.82 9.29
CA ALA A 197 12.83 18.79 8.31
C ALA A 197 11.82 17.63 8.31
N PHE A 198 11.38 17.18 9.48
CA PHE A 198 10.35 16.14 9.58
C PHE A 198 9.00 16.62 9.04
N VAL A 199 8.59 17.86 9.35
CA VAL A 199 7.38 18.47 8.80
C VAL A 199 7.48 18.57 7.27
N LEU A 200 8.63 18.98 6.74
CA LEU A 200 8.87 19.02 5.29
C LEU A 200 8.73 17.64 4.66
N ILE A 201 9.31 16.59 5.27
CA ILE A 201 9.16 15.20 4.81
C ILE A 201 7.67 14.80 4.80
N ALA A 202 6.93 15.09 5.88
CA ALA A 202 5.51 14.79 5.96
C ALA A 202 4.70 15.51 4.87
N VAL A 203 4.99 16.79 4.62
CA VAL A 203 4.36 17.58 3.55
C VAL A 203 4.68 17.01 2.17
N LEU A 204 5.93 16.63 1.91
CA LEU A 204 6.34 16.03 0.64
C LEU A 204 5.69 14.67 0.41
N VAL A 205 5.59 13.84 1.46
CA VAL A 205 4.98 12.50 1.38
C VAL A 205 3.48 12.61 1.14
N LEU A 206 2.79 13.43 1.93
CA LEU A 206 1.34 13.60 1.78
C LEU A 206 1.00 14.37 0.49
N GLY A 207 1.71 15.45 0.19
CA GLY A 207 1.55 16.21 -1.05
C GLY A 207 1.84 15.35 -2.28
N GLY A 208 2.90 14.53 -2.24
CA GLY A 208 3.21 13.54 -3.27
C GLY A 208 2.09 12.49 -3.42
N ALA A 209 1.53 11.99 -2.32
CA ALA A 209 0.39 11.07 -2.37
C ALA A 209 -0.86 11.73 -2.98
N PHE A 210 -1.18 12.98 -2.64
CA PHE A 210 -2.28 13.72 -3.27
C PHE A 210 -2.03 13.98 -4.76
N ALA A 211 -0.80 14.36 -5.14
CA ALA A 211 -0.43 14.55 -6.54
C ALA A 211 -0.55 13.24 -7.33
N LEU A 212 -0.08 12.13 -6.76
CA LEU A 212 -0.13 10.81 -7.36
C LEU A 212 -1.58 10.31 -7.48
N ARG A 213 -2.44 10.63 -6.51
CA ARG A 213 -3.87 10.38 -6.60
C ARG A 213 -4.51 11.15 -7.76
N GLY A 214 -4.25 12.46 -7.82
CA GLY A 214 -4.78 13.31 -8.89
C GLY A 214 -4.33 12.86 -10.27
N TYR A 215 -3.06 12.45 -10.38
CA TYR A 215 -2.53 11.84 -11.59
C TYR A 215 -3.23 10.51 -11.92
N THR A 216 -3.34 9.61 -10.93
CA THR A 216 -3.98 8.30 -11.09
C THR A 216 -5.40 8.43 -11.61
N VAL A 217 -6.24 9.22 -10.94
CA VAL A 217 -7.66 9.38 -11.26
C VAL A 217 -7.86 9.93 -12.67
N LYS A 218 -6.96 10.80 -13.15
CA LYS A 218 -7.00 11.36 -14.52
C LYS A 218 -6.57 10.37 -15.61
N HIS A 219 -5.79 9.36 -15.26
CA HIS A 219 -5.27 8.37 -16.21
C HIS A 219 -6.05 7.06 -16.22
N LEU A 220 -7.06 6.90 -15.34
CA LEU A 220 -7.92 5.73 -15.35
C LEU A 220 -8.60 5.57 -16.72
N THR A 221 -8.73 4.32 -17.17
CA THR A 221 -9.45 3.98 -18.39
C THR A 221 -10.95 4.07 -18.12
N LEU A 222 -11.52 5.24 -18.41
CA LEU A 222 -12.92 5.55 -18.15
C LEU A 222 -13.70 5.69 -19.46
N TRP A 223 -14.94 5.21 -19.43
CA TRP A 223 -15.98 5.55 -20.39
C TRP A 223 -17.10 6.29 -19.66
N ALA A 224 -17.76 7.24 -20.30
CA ALA A 224 -18.86 7.95 -19.68
C ALA A 224 -19.95 8.30 -20.69
N ASP A 225 -21.20 8.13 -20.28
CA ASP A 225 -22.39 8.57 -21.01
C ASP A 225 -23.51 8.89 -20.02
N ALA A 226 -24.14 10.06 -20.21
CA ALA A 226 -25.22 10.57 -19.37
C ALA A 226 -24.94 10.43 -17.85
N ASN A 227 -25.62 9.47 -17.19
CA ASN A 227 -25.54 9.21 -15.76
C ASN A 227 -24.67 7.98 -15.41
N VAL A 228 -23.94 7.41 -16.37
CA VAL A 228 -23.10 6.23 -16.19
C VAL A 228 -21.64 6.58 -16.45
N VAL A 229 -20.77 6.22 -15.51
CA VAL A 229 -19.32 6.21 -15.70
C VAL A 229 -18.87 4.77 -15.56
N ALA A 230 -18.18 4.23 -16.56
CA ALA A 230 -17.58 2.92 -16.49
C ALA A 230 -16.07 3.00 -16.36
N LEU A 231 -15.50 2.06 -15.60
CA LEU A 231 -14.08 1.91 -15.33
C LEU A 231 -13.66 0.53 -15.81
N ALA A 232 -12.73 0.48 -16.76
CA ALA A 232 -12.08 -0.76 -17.14
C ALA A 232 -11.01 -1.13 -16.11
N VAL A 233 -11.15 -2.32 -15.50
CA VAL A 233 -10.13 -2.82 -14.56
C VAL A 233 -8.85 -3.24 -15.28
N ASN A 234 -8.99 -3.77 -16.50
CA ASN A 234 -7.87 -3.97 -17.40
C ASN A 234 -7.91 -2.91 -18.52
N PRO A 235 -6.90 -2.04 -18.66
CA PRO A 235 -6.81 -1.05 -19.73
C PRO A 235 -6.96 -1.64 -21.14
N ASP A 236 -6.54 -2.90 -21.35
CA ASP A 236 -6.66 -3.58 -22.65
C ASP A 236 -8.12 -3.79 -23.08
N ASP A 237 -9.06 -3.71 -22.13
CA ASP A 237 -10.50 -3.82 -22.39
C ASP A 237 -11.13 -2.51 -22.88
N ALA A 238 -10.37 -1.41 -22.99
CA ALA A 238 -10.89 -0.09 -23.36
C ALA A 238 -11.72 -0.12 -24.65
N ALA A 239 -11.16 -0.67 -25.74
CA ALA A 239 -11.83 -0.71 -27.03
C ALA A 239 -13.13 -1.54 -27.00
N MET A 240 -13.14 -2.63 -26.20
CA MET A 240 -14.33 -3.46 -26.05
C MET A 240 -15.38 -2.76 -25.19
N MET A 241 -14.97 -2.07 -24.12
CA MET A 241 -15.84 -1.26 -23.29
C MET A 241 -16.51 -0.16 -24.13
N ASP A 242 -15.72 0.61 -24.89
CA ASP A 242 -16.24 1.69 -25.75
C ASP A 242 -17.26 1.18 -26.77
N HIS A 243 -17.02 0.01 -27.36
CA HIS A 243 -17.89 -0.56 -28.39
C HIS A 243 -19.15 -1.23 -27.81
N ARG A 244 -19.05 -1.93 -26.67
CA ARG A 244 -20.12 -2.80 -26.15
C ARG A 244 -20.99 -2.17 -25.08
N LEU A 245 -20.45 -1.22 -24.32
CA LEU A 245 -21.16 -0.62 -23.20
C LEU A 245 -22.43 0.14 -23.61
N PRO A 246 -22.47 0.91 -24.73
CA PRO A 246 -23.71 1.55 -25.18
C PRO A 246 -24.83 0.54 -25.44
N ASP A 247 -24.51 -0.61 -26.04
CA ASP A 247 -25.50 -1.66 -26.32
C ASP A 247 -25.92 -2.40 -25.04
N ALA A 248 -24.98 -2.63 -24.12
CA ALA A 248 -25.29 -3.24 -22.82
C ALA A 248 -26.25 -2.38 -21.99
N LEU A 249 -26.11 -1.05 -22.03
CA LEU A 249 -27.00 -0.12 -21.33
C LEU A 249 -28.41 -0.05 -21.94
N ARG A 250 -28.58 -0.46 -23.20
CA ARG A 250 -29.89 -0.51 -23.87
C ARG A 250 -30.69 -1.77 -23.53
N LEU A 251 -30.04 -2.78 -22.94
CA LEU A 251 -30.69 -4.03 -22.57
C LEU A 251 -31.83 -3.78 -21.56
N PRO A 252 -33.03 -4.36 -21.77
CA PRO A 252 -34.17 -4.17 -20.88
C PRO A 252 -33.87 -4.51 -19.41
N GLU A 253 -33.06 -5.55 -19.18
CA GLU A 253 -32.68 -6.02 -17.84
C GLU A 253 -31.81 -5.01 -17.09
N VAL A 254 -30.99 -4.25 -17.82
CA VAL A 254 -30.13 -3.19 -17.26
C VAL A 254 -30.95 -1.93 -17.04
N ARG A 255 -31.75 -1.50 -18.04
CA ARG A 255 -32.62 -0.31 -17.92
C ARG A 255 -33.66 -0.44 -16.81
N ALA A 256 -34.17 -1.64 -16.55
CA ALA A 256 -35.09 -1.89 -15.44
C ALA A 256 -34.45 -1.67 -14.05
N ARG A 257 -33.12 -1.70 -13.96
CA ARG A 257 -32.35 -1.57 -12.71
C ARG A 257 -31.61 -0.24 -12.56
N THR A 258 -31.51 0.55 -13.63
CA THR A 258 -30.94 1.90 -13.60
C THR A 258 -32.07 2.94 -13.58
N THR A 259 -32.09 3.79 -12.56
CA THR A 259 -33.11 4.82 -12.37
C THR A 259 -32.65 6.16 -12.94
N GLU A 260 -33.57 6.87 -13.59
CA GLU A 260 -33.33 8.24 -14.04
C GLU A 260 -33.03 9.17 -12.85
N GLY A 261 -32.06 10.07 -13.00
CA GLY A 261 -31.62 10.99 -11.95
C GLY A 261 -30.57 10.44 -10.96
N LYS A 262 -30.28 9.13 -11.00
CA LYS A 262 -29.18 8.51 -10.23
C LYS A 262 -27.94 8.35 -11.08
N ARG A 263 -26.74 8.43 -10.47
CA ARG A 263 -25.47 8.20 -11.15
C ARG A 263 -24.90 6.83 -10.80
N TYR A 264 -24.34 6.14 -11.79
CA TYR A 264 -23.80 4.79 -11.64
C TYR A 264 -22.33 4.73 -12.02
N LEU A 265 -21.52 4.10 -11.17
CA LEU A 265 -20.17 3.65 -11.49
C LEU A 265 -20.22 2.18 -11.88
N VAL A 266 -19.71 1.86 -13.08
CA VAL A 266 -19.74 0.50 -13.63
C VAL A 266 -18.31 -0.04 -13.69
N TYR A 267 -18.06 -1.12 -12.96
CA TYR A 267 -16.79 -1.84 -13.08
C TYR A 267 -16.88 -2.82 -14.25
N PHE A 268 -16.01 -2.63 -15.24
CA PHE A 268 -15.87 -3.52 -16.39
C PHE A 268 -14.72 -4.51 -16.11
N LEU A 269 -15.10 -5.74 -15.76
CA LEU A 269 -14.22 -6.73 -15.13
C LEU A 269 -14.05 -7.98 -16.00
N PRO A 270 -12.86 -8.62 -15.99
CA PRO A 270 -12.73 -10.02 -16.38
C PRO A 270 -13.70 -10.91 -15.59
N ALA A 271 -14.34 -11.88 -16.25
CA ALA A 271 -15.29 -12.78 -15.57
C ALA A 271 -14.65 -13.58 -14.41
N ASN A 272 -13.35 -13.85 -14.52
CA ASN A 272 -12.52 -14.55 -13.54
C ASN A 272 -11.76 -13.62 -12.56
N TYR A 273 -12.15 -12.35 -12.47
CA TYR A 273 -11.51 -11.39 -11.59
C TYR A 273 -11.72 -11.76 -10.11
N ILE A 274 -10.63 -11.91 -9.36
CA ILE A 274 -10.65 -12.50 -8.01
C ILE A 274 -11.30 -11.58 -6.97
N MET A 275 -11.13 -10.27 -7.13
CA MET A 275 -11.62 -9.29 -6.16
C MET A 275 -13.07 -8.83 -6.43
N GLN A 276 -13.80 -9.49 -7.34
CA GLN A 276 -15.20 -9.13 -7.63
C GLN A 276 -16.11 -9.24 -6.40
N GLY A 277 -15.82 -10.18 -5.50
CA GLY A 277 -16.54 -10.35 -4.23
C GLY A 277 -16.34 -9.21 -3.22
N LEU A 278 -15.37 -8.31 -3.43
CA LEU A 278 -15.22 -7.08 -2.64
C LEU A 278 -16.12 -5.94 -3.14
N ILE A 279 -16.63 -6.04 -4.38
CA ILE A 279 -17.45 -5.01 -5.02
C ILE A 279 -18.93 -5.35 -4.87
N ALA A 280 -19.32 -6.61 -5.10
CA ALA A 280 -20.70 -7.08 -4.98
C ALA A 280 -20.75 -8.57 -4.62
N ASP A 281 -21.87 -9.04 -4.06
CA ASP A 281 -22.09 -10.48 -3.85
C ASP A 281 -22.35 -11.17 -5.19
N THR A 282 -21.27 -11.69 -5.79
CA THR A 282 -21.31 -12.36 -7.09
C THR A 282 -21.38 -13.90 -6.99
N GLY A 283 -21.85 -14.44 -5.86
CA GLY A 283 -21.98 -15.88 -5.63
C GLY A 283 -20.79 -16.53 -4.90
N GLY A 284 -21.01 -17.74 -4.38
CA GLY A 284 -20.12 -18.39 -3.40
C GLY A 284 -18.77 -18.91 -3.92
N GLU A 285 -18.55 -18.99 -5.23
CA GLU A 285 -17.30 -19.50 -5.84
C GLU A 285 -16.18 -18.45 -5.90
N TRP A 286 -16.53 -17.17 -5.83
CA TRP A 286 -15.58 -16.04 -5.90
C TRP A 286 -15.25 -15.45 -4.52
N ARG A 287 -15.64 -16.17 -3.47
CA ARG A 287 -15.18 -15.89 -2.11
C ARG A 287 -13.74 -16.39 -2.01
N LEU A 288 -12.78 -15.46 -2.00
CA LEU A 288 -11.33 -15.66 -1.76
C LEU A 288 -11.02 -16.70 -0.66
N TYR A 289 -11.93 -16.90 0.28
CA TYR A 289 -11.82 -17.79 1.44
C TYR A 289 -11.91 -19.30 1.16
N LYS A 290 -12.40 -19.75 -0.01
CA LYS A 290 -12.65 -21.19 -0.23
C LYS A 290 -11.48 -22.00 -0.79
N GLN A 291 -10.40 -21.37 -1.27
CA GLN A 291 -9.25 -22.06 -1.87
C GLN A 291 -7.96 -21.81 -1.05
N HIS A 292 -7.39 -22.87 -0.49
CA HIS A 292 -6.40 -22.86 0.60
C HIS A 292 -4.95 -22.52 0.15
N HIS A 293 -4.65 -21.27 -0.24
CA HIS A 293 -3.29 -20.89 -0.69
C HIS A 293 -2.82 -19.48 -0.27
N THR A 294 -2.92 -19.16 1.02
CA THR A 294 -2.59 -17.81 1.55
C THR A 294 -1.13 -17.37 1.34
N ILE A 295 -0.15 -18.24 1.59
CA ILE A 295 1.27 -17.85 1.55
C ILE A 295 1.78 -17.67 0.12
N SER A 296 1.42 -18.57 -0.80
CA SER A 296 1.77 -18.42 -2.21
C SER A 296 1.13 -17.17 -2.82
N MET A 297 -0.08 -16.81 -2.40
CA MET A 297 -0.75 -15.59 -2.85
C MET A 297 -0.01 -14.32 -2.42
N ILE A 298 0.54 -14.27 -1.20
CA ILE A 298 1.35 -13.14 -0.74
C ILE A 298 2.63 -13.00 -1.57
N THR A 299 3.34 -14.12 -1.77
CA THR A 299 4.57 -14.13 -2.55
C THR A 299 4.32 -13.73 -4.00
N ASP A 300 3.26 -14.26 -4.61
CA ASP A 300 2.87 -13.89 -5.97
C ASP A 300 2.46 -12.42 -6.07
N TRP A 301 1.78 -11.87 -5.07
CA TRP A 301 1.39 -10.46 -5.08
C TRP A 301 2.59 -9.52 -4.96
N ILE A 302 3.60 -9.88 -4.16
CA ILE A 302 4.85 -9.10 -4.03
C ILE A 302 5.69 -9.20 -5.30
N LEU A 303 5.86 -10.40 -5.86
CA LEU A 303 6.72 -10.65 -7.02
C LEU A 303 6.05 -10.29 -8.36
N HIS A 304 4.72 -10.41 -8.43
CA HIS A 304 3.89 -10.14 -9.60
C HIS A 304 2.75 -9.17 -9.24
N PRO A 305 3.04 -7.86 -9.06
CA PRO A 305 2.11 -6.88 -8.51
C PRO A 305 0.85 -6.62 -9.36
N PHE A 306 0.75 -7.19 -10.57
CA PHE A 306 -0.41 -7.08 -11.45
C PHE A 306 -1.05 -8.42 -11.82
N GLY A 307 -0.39 -9.55 -11.54
CA GLY A 307 -0.86 -10.87 -12.00
C GLY A 307 -2.26 -11.20 -11.50
N HIS A 308 -2.56 -10.84 -10.25
CA HIS A 308 -3.89 -11.03 -9.62
C HIS A 308 -4.99 -10.13 -10.21
N LEU A 309 -4.64 -9.08 -10.96
CA LEU A 309 -5.58 -8.16 -11.61
C LEU A 309 -5.89 -8.58 -13.05
N THR A 310 -4.96 -9.29 -13.69
CA THR A 310 -5.08 -9.76 -15.08
C THR A 310 -5.54 -11.21 -15.18
N GLU A 311 -5.17 -12.06 -14.21
CA GLU A 311 -5.42 -13.50 -14.22
C GLU A 311 -6.06 -13.94 -12.89
N GLY A 312 -7.20 -14.65 -12.96
CA GLY A 312 -7.69 -15.41 -11.81
C GLY A 312 -6.68 -16.48 -11.41
N HIS A 313 -6.44 -16.71 -10.12
CA HIS A 313 -5.41 -17.63 -9.58
C HIS A 313 -5.59 -19.12 -9.93
N THR A 314 -6.42 -19.46 -10.91
CA THR A 314 -6.64 -20.83 -11.39
C THR A 314 -5.69 -21.27 -12.50
N MET A 315 -4.84 -20.39 -13.06
CA MET A 315 -3.97 -20.78 -14.20
C MET A 315 -2.53 -21.21 -13.88
N ARG A 316 -2.01 -21.03 -12.65
CA ARG A 316 -0.61 -21.42 -12.33
C ARG A 316 -0.45 -22.77 -11.61
N ALA A 317 -1.52 -23.38 -11.12
CA ALA A 317 -1.46 -24.59 -10.29
C ALA A 317 -2.05 -25.87 -10.92
N ALA A 318 -2.59 -25.80 -12.14
CA ALA A 318 -3.09 -26.99 -12.82
C ALA A 318 -1.97 -27.64 -13.65
N PRO A 319 -1.69 -28.95 -13.51
CA PRO A 319 -0.82 -29.65 -14.45
C PRO A 319 -1.40 -29.50 -15.86
N ALA A 320 -0.51 -29.29 -16.84
CA ALA A 320 -0.79 -28.91 -18.23
C ALA A 320 -1.69 -29.88 -19.05
N ALA A 321 -2.33 -30.86 -18.41
CA ALA A 321 -3.17 -31.87 -19.04
C ALA A 321 -4.68 -31.59 -18.97
N ALA A 322 -5.14 -30.51 -18.30
CA ALA A 322 -6.57 -30.17 -18.19
C ALA A 322 -6.94 -28.77 -18.70
N ALA A 323 -6.00 -28.05 -19.33
CA ALA A 323 -6.29 -26.80 -20.02
C ALA A 323 -6.77 -27.12 -21.46
N HIS A 324 -8.07 -27.37 -21.62
CA HIS A 324 -8.67 -27.13 -22.93
C HIS A 324 -8.53 -25.64 -23.26
N PRO A 325 -7.87 -25.26 -24.36
CA PRO A 325 -7.87 -23.88 -24.81
C PRO A 325 -9.27 -23.57 -25.33
N MET A 326 -10.13 -22.98 -24.49
CA MET A 326 -11.33 -22.30 -24.95
C MET A 326 -10.91 -21.03 -25.68
N ALA A 327 -10.43 -21.20 -26.91
CA ALA A 327 -10.37 -20.13 -27.88
C ALA A 327 -11.80 -19.66 -28.18
N GLY A 328 -12.10 -18.37 -27.98
CA GLY A 328 -13.13 -17.71 -28.81
C GLY A 328 -14.05 -16.65 -28.18
N ARG A 329 -14.22 -16.53 -26.86
CA ARG A 329 -15.04 -15.46 -26.27
C ARG A 329 -14.38 -14.80 -25.07
N MET A 330 -13.98 -13.53 -25.24
CA MET A 330 -13.65 -12.68 -24.10
C MET A 330 -14.94 -12.29 -23.38
N GLU A 331 -15.24 -13.01 -22.30
CA GLU A 331 -16.37 -12.67 -21.42
C GLU A 331 -15.96 -11.60 -20.41
N ARG A 332 -16.85 -10.63 -20.20
CA ARG A 332 -16.69 -9.58 -19.18
C ARG A 332 -17.94 -9.45 -18.34
N ARG A 333 -17.72 -9.11 -17.09
CA ARG A 333 -18.75 -8.85 -16.10
C ARG A 333 -18.83 -7.35 -15.85
N LEU A 334 -20.05 -6.84 -15.82
CA LEU A 334 -20.35 -5.46 -15.47
C LEU A 334 -20.98 -5.44 -14.08
N VAL A 335 -20.39 -4.67 -13.17
CA VAL A 335 -20.94 -4.46 -11.82
C VAL A 335 -21.32 -3.00 -11.66
N PHE A 336 -22.61 -2.74 -11.47
CA PHE A 336 -23.16 -1.41 -11.31
C PHE A 336 -23.22 -1.05 -9.83
N VAL A 337 -22.61 0.09 -9.48
CA VAL A 337 -22.62 0.66 -8.13
C VAL A 337 -23.26 2.04 -8.21
N GLU A 338 -24.31 2.27 -7.44
CA GLU A 338 -24.90 3.61 -7.30
C GLU A 338 -23.95 4.51 -6.51
N VAL A 339 -23.74 5.73 -6.99
CA VAL A 339 -22.88 6.72 -6.34
C VAL A 339 -23.72 7.94 -5.98
N SER A 340 -23.69 8.38 -4.72
CA SER A 340 -24.41 9.58 -4.29
C SER A 340 -23.53 10.82 -4.47
N GLY A 341 -24.11 12.03 -4.40
CA GLY A 341 -23.33 13.25 -4.13
C GLY A 341 -22.33 13.76 -5.20
N THR A 342 -22.37 13.37 -6.48
CA THR A 342 -21.46 13.97 -7.47
C THR A 342 -21.97 15.30 -8.02
N ALA A 343 -21.29 16.40 -7.67
CA ALA A 343 -21.52 17.74 -8.23
C ALA A 343 -20.73 18.03 -9.52
N GLY A 344 -19.99 17.05 -10.04
CA GLY A 344 -19.01 17.22 -11.11
C GLY A 344 -19.47 16.75 -12.49
N GLN A 345 -19.17 17.54 -13.52
CA GLN A 345 -19.49 17.25 -14.92
C GLN A 345 -18.50 16.27 -15.57
N GLN A 346 -17.29 16.12 -15.03
CA GLN A 346 -16.26 15.28 -15.63
C GLN A 346 -16.43 13.80 -15.23
N PRO A 347 -16.01 12.85 -16.09
CA PRO A 347 -16.10 11.41 -15.79
C PRO A 347 -15.39 11.01 -14.50
N PHE A 348 -14.23 11.61 -14.22
CA PHE A 348 -13.39 11.25 -13.08
C PHE A 348 -13.86 11.83 -11.73
N ASP A 349 -14.84 12.75 -11.74
CA ASP A 349 -15.35 13.38 -10.51
C ASP A 349 -16.02 12.37 -9.58
N VAL A 350 -16.48 11.23 -10.10
CA VAL A 350 -17.02 10.10 -9.31
C VAL A 350 -16.02 9.50 -8.33
N PHE A 351 -14.72 9.74 -8.53
CA PHE A 351 -13.66 9.29 -7.63
C PHE A 351 -13.21 10.37 -6.65
N GLY A 352 -13.92 11.50 -6.53
CA GLY A 352 -13.57 12.57 -5.60
C GLY A 352 -13.59 12.10 -4.13
N ILE A 353 -12.71 12.64 -3.30
CA ILE A 353 -12.66 12.32 -1.86
C ILE A 353 -13.89 12.88 -1.12
N GLY A 354 -14.61 13.85 -1.69
CA GLY A 354 -15.80 14.45 -1.11
C GLY A 354 -17.13 13.92 -1.66
N VAL A 355 -17.12 12.85 -2.44
CA VAL A 355 -18.33 12.23 -3.01
C VAL A 355 -18.97 11.36 -1.92
N GLU A 356 -20.27 11.58 -1.65
CA GLU A 356 -21.03 10.84 -0.62
C GLU A 356 -21.67 9.54 -1.13
#